data_AF-A0A9W3KSL0-F1
#
_entry.id   AF-A0A9W3KSL0-F1
#
_cell.length_a   1.000
_cell.length_b   1.000
_cell.length_c   1.000
_cell.angle_alpha   90.00
_cell.angle_beta   90.00
_cell.angle_gamma   90.00
#
_symmetry.space_group_name_H-M   'P 1'
#
loop_
_entity.id
_entity.type
_entity.pdbx_description
1 polymer ?
#
loop_
_entity_poly.entity_id
_entity_poly.type
_entity_poly.pdbx_seq_one_letter_code
_entity_poly.pdbx_strand_id
1 'polypeptide(L)'
;MITYEEKVIKELEQWKATFMKDSSMMTRFSKKVQTKVQQLIPAKVQKVLTETIRMMVQTISAGSNFIKPKLKETTWSLQRRDDEVRKKMDEYKKIAAAEGAGTGAGGILLGLADFPLLLTIKIKFLFDAATLYGFDTSKQEERLFILHVFQLAFSSDDHRKEIWKAIETWDTEKENHMDWEKFQTEYRDYIDLAKMLQLVPVIGAPVGAYANYQLLQRLGEVTMNCYRMRLLNRD
;
A
#
# COMPACT_ATOMS: atom_id res chain seq x y z
N MET A 1 24.43 -13.60 -21.13
CA MET A 1 24.01 -13.66 -19.71
C MET A 1 22.94 -12.61 -19.56
N ILE A 2 21.73 -12.95 -19.09
CA ILE A 2 20.62 -12.00 -18.98
C ILE A 2 20.96 -11.02 -17.83
N THR A 3 20.81 -9.72 -18.03
CA THR A 3 21.05 -8.72 -16.98
C THR A 3 19.96 -8.78 -15.91
N TYR A 4 20.19 -8.20 -14.74
CA TYR A 4 19.17 -8.18 -13.69
C TYR A 4 17.93 -7.39 -14.13
N GLU A 5 18.15 -6.29 -14.84
CA GLU A 5 17.14 -5.40 -15.39
C GLU A 5 16.25 -6.14 -16.40
N GLU A 6 16.83 -6.91 -17.32
CA GLU A 6 16.08 -7.75 -18.27
C GLU A 6 15.21 -8.79 -17.57
N LYS A 7 15.68 -9.35 -16.44
CA LYS A 7 14.88 -10.25 -15.62
C LYS A 7 13.72 -9.50 -14.96
N VAL A 8 13.96 -8.32 -14.39
CA VAL A 8 12.93 -7.50 -13.74
C VAL A 8 11.86 -7.06 -14.75
N ILE A 9 12.23 -6.70 -15.98
CA ILE A 9 11.27 -6.36 -17.03
C ILE A 9 10.30 -7.51 -17.27
N LYS A 10 10.80 -8.74 -17.42
CA LYS A 10 9.94 -9.93 -17.60
C LYS A 10 9.06 -10.20 -16.38
N GLU A 11 9.60 -10.05 -15.17
CA GLU A 11 8.83 -10.18 -13.92
C GLU A 11 7.71 -9.14 -13.86
N LEU A 12 7.98 -7.88 -14.23
CA LEU A 12 7.01 -6.79 -14.25
C LEU A 12 5.89 -7.03 -15.25
N GLU A 13 6.20 -7.50 -16.45
CA GLU A 13 5.20 -7.84 -17.48
C GLU A 13 4.25 -8.95 -16.99
N GLN A 14 4.81 -10.03 -16.43
CA GLN A 14 4.04 -11.15 -15.89
C GLN A 14 3.18 -10.72 -14.70
N TRP A 15 3.77 -9.92 -13.81
CA TRP A 15 3.09 -9.38 -12.65
C TRP A 15 1.95 -8.47 -13.08
N LYS A 16 2.19 -7.50 -13.97
CA LYS A 16 1.16 -6.61 -14.53
C LYS A 16 0.03 -7.41 -15.16
N ALA A 17 0.33 -8.40 -16.00
CA ALA A 17 -0.67 -9.23 -16.65
C ALA A 17 -1.54 -10.02 -15.64
N THR A 18 -0.98 -10.42 -14.51
CA THR A 18 -1.72 -11.14 -13.46
C THR A 18 -2.48 -10.18 -12.55
N PHE A 19 -1.87 -9.05 -12.20
CA PHE A 19 -2.43 -8.03 -11.33
C PHE A 19 -3.59 -7.26 -11.98
N MET A 20 -3.58 -7.09 -13.30
CA MET A 20 -4.67 -6.45 -14.06
C MET A 20 -5.83 -7.38 -14.40
N LYS A 21 -5.66 -8.71 -14.28
CA LYS A 21 -6.78 -9.62 -14.48
C LYS A 21 -7.84 -9.33 -13.42
N ASP A 22 -9.08 -9.18 -13.88
CA ASP A 22 -10.21 -9.15 -12.97
C ASP A 22 -10.29 -10.50 -12.26
N SER A 23 -10.70 -10.49 -11.00
CA SER A 23 -10.83 -11.69 -10.21
C SER A 23 -11.80 -12.68 -10.90
N SER A 24 -11.24 -13.71 -11.53
CA SER A 24 -11.91 -14.65 -12.43
C SER A 24 -13.08 -15.37 -11.74
N MET A 25 -14.13 -15.68 -12.50
CA MET A 25 -15.47 -16.25 -12.19
C MET A 25 -15.77 -16.83 -10.79
N MET A 26 -14.83 -17.52 -10.12
CA MET A 26 -14.94 -17.97 -8.73
C MET A 26 -15.19 -16.80 -7.76
N THR A 27 -14.73 -15.59 -8.11
CA THR A 27 -14.89 -14.38 -7.29
C THR A 27 -16.28 -13.75 -7.40
N ARG A 28 -17.08 -14.07 -8.42
CA ARG A 28 -18.50 -13.64 -8.45
C ARG A 28 -19.33 -14.31 -7.35
N PHE A 29 -18.98 -15.53 -6.95
CA PHE A 29 -19.62 -16.22 -5.82
C PHE A 29 -19.20 -15.61 -4.48
N SER A 30 -17.93 -15.21 -4.34
CA SER A 30 -17.45 -14.48 -3.16
C SER A 30 -17.94 -13.03 -3.12
N LYS A 31 -18.25 -12.38 -4.26
CA LYS A 31 -18.83 -11.02 -4.28
C LYS A 31 -20.13 -10.96 -3.46
N LYS A 32 -21.02 -11.96 -3.53
CA LYS A 32 -22.24 -11.99 -2.68
C LYS A 32 -21.93 -12.06 -1.19
N VAL A 33 -20.88 -12.80 -0.80
CA VAL A 33 -20.41 -12.88 0.59
C VAL A 33 -19.71 -11.56 0.98
N GLN A 34 -18.92 -10.98 0.10
CA GLN A 34 -18.22 -9.71 0.27
C GLN A 34 -19.22 -8.55 0.44
N THR A 35 -20.26 -8.48 -0.38
CA THR A 35 -21.33 -7.48 -0.26
C THR A 35 -22.11 -7.64 1.04
N LYS A 36 -22.39 -8.88 1.48
CA LYS A 36 -22.99 -9.12 2.81
C LYS A 36 -22.06 -8.69 3.93
N VAL A 37 -20.77 -9.03 3.89
CA VAL A 37 -19.79 -8.59 4.89
C VAL A 37 -19.73 -7.07 4.93
N GLN A 38 -19.72 -6.40 3.78
CA GLN A 38 -19.69 -4.94 3.67
C GLN A 38 -20.95 -4.28 4.25
N GLN A 39 -22.12 -4.88 4.07
CA GLN A 39 -23.39 -4.47 4.69
C GLN A 39 -23.47 -4.79 6.19
N LEU A 40 -22.64 -5.71 6.69
CA LEU A 40 -22.58 -6.09 8.10
C LEU A 40 -21.51 -5.31 8.89
N ILE A 41 -20.67 -4.50 8.23
CA ILE A 41 -19.70 -3.65 8.93
C ILE A 41 -20.48 -2.56 9.70
N PRO A 42 -20.38 -2.49 11.05
CA PRO A 42 -21.09 -1.48 11.82
C PRO A 42 -20.65 -0.06 11.44
N ALA A 43 -21.59 0.90 11.45
CA ALA A 43 -21.31 2.29 11.08
C ALA A 43 -20.15 2.92 11.89
N LYS A 44 -19.98 2.52 13.17
CA LYS A 44 -18.87 2.96 14.02
C LYS A 44 -17.50 2.54 13.47
N VAL A 45 -17.41 1.31 12.93
CA VAL A 45 -16.18 0.78 12.32
C VAL A 45 -15.85 1.55 11.05
N GLN A 46 -16.84 1.73 10.17
CA GLN A 46 -16.65 2.50 8.94
C GLN A 46 -16.18 3.94 9.22
N LYS A 47 -16.72 4.57 10.28
CA LYS A 47 -16.31 5.90 10.72
C LYS A 47 -14.84 5.93 11.16
N VAL A 48 -14.42 5.00 12.03
CA VAL A 48 -13.01 4.92 12.47
C VAL A 48 -12.06 4.72 11.29
N LEU A 49 -12.37 3.80 10.38
CA LEU A 49 -11.57 3.56 9.18
C LEU A 49 -11.46 4.84 8.32
N THR A 50 -12.61 5.48 8.05
CA THR A 50 -12.67 6.69 7.22
C THR A 50 -11.89 7.86 7.82
N GLU A 51 -12.07 8.13 9.12
CA GLU A 51 -11.37 9.23 9.80
C GLU A 51 -9.86 8.96 9.86
N THR A 52 -9.46 7.70 10.10
CA THR A 52 -8.04 7.34 10.14
C THR A 52 -7.39 7.52 8.76
N ILE A 53 -8.07 7.11 7.69
CA ILE A 53 -7.59 7.30 6.31
C ILE A 53 -7.49 8.79 5.99
N ARG A 54 -8.53 9.58 6.31
CA ARG A 54 -8.52 11.04 6.10
C ARG A 54 -7.32 11.67 6.82
N MET A 55 -7.12 11.36 8.09
CA MET A 55 -6.02 11.88 8.89
C MET A 55 -4.66 11.46 8.31
N MET A 56 -4.51 10.21 7.88
CA MET A 56 -3.29 9.73 7.23
C MET A 56 -2.97 10.52 5.97
N VAL A 57 -3.94 10.69 5.07
CA VAL A 57 -3.77 11.43 3.81
C VAL A 57 -3.42 12.90 4.10
N GLN A 58 -4.12 13.55 5.03
CA GLN A 58 -3.82 14.92 5.46
C GLN A 58 -2.42 15.04 6.07
N THR A 59 -2.00 14.08 6.89
CA THR A 59 -0.69 14.06 7.55
C THR A 59 0.45 13.92 6.53
N ILE A 60 0.26 13.07 5.52
CA ILE A 60 1.20 12.88 4.41
C ILE A 60 1.21 14.13 3.52
N SER A 61 0.04 14.71 3.23
CA SER A 61 -0.10 15.97 2.46
C SER A 61 0.65 17.13 3.09
N ALA A 62 0.47 17.32 4.40
CA ALA A 62 1.08 18.41 5.14
C ALA A 62 2.61 18.29 5.21
N GLY A 63 3.18 17.12 4.88
CA GLY A 63 4.63 16.90 4.93
C GLY A 63 5.16 16.91 6.35
N SER A 64 4.27 16.60 7.30
CA SER A 64 4.56 16.60 8.72
C SER A 64 5.79 15.73 9.01
N ASN A 65 6.61 16.16 9.97
CA ASN A 65 7.92 15.59 10.27
C ASN A 65 7.91 14.13 10.77
N PHE A 66 6.74 13.47 10.83
CA PHE A 66 6.58 12.14 11.41
C PHE A 66 7.18 11.01 10.55
N ILE A 67 7.28 11.18 9.23
CA ILE A 67 7.78 10.15 8.32
C ILE A 67 8.75 10.78 7.31
N LYS A 68 10.00 11.02 7.75
CA LYS A 68 11.09 11.51 6.89
C LYS A 68 12.29 10.57 7.01
N PRO A 69 12.28 9.42 6.31
CA PRO A 69 13.49 8.62 6.20
C PRO A 69 14.58 9.45 5.52
N LYS A 70 15.83 9.25 5.92
CA LYS A 70 16.97 9.86 5.23
C LYS A 70 17.07 9.26 3.83
N LEU A 71 17.09 10.11 2.81
CA LEU A 71 17.35 9.69 1.43
C LEU A 71 18.61 8.83 1.39
N LYS A 72 18.49 7.64 0.79
CA LYS A 72 19.59 6.69 0.65
C LYS A 72 20.30 6.93 -0.68
N GLU A 73 21.49 6.35 -0.82
CA GLU A 73 22.35 6.58 -1.97
C GLU A 73 21.64 6.33 -3.31
N THR A 74 21.78 7.27 -4.23
CA THR A 74 21.16 7.23 -5.55
C THR A 74 21.97 6.44 -6.58
N THR A 75 23.15 5.93 -6.20
CA THR A 75 24.10 5.22 -7.08
C THR A 75 23.94 3.70 -7.05
N TRP A 76 23.01 3.16 -6.26
CA TRP A 76 22.80 1.71 -6.16
C TRP A 76 22.19 1.15 -7.45
N SER A 77 22.67 -0.03 -7.85
CA SER A 77 22.05 -0.85 -8.90
C SER A 77 20.63 -1.25 -8.52
N LEU A 78 19.78 -1.53 -9.51
CA LEU A 78 18.40 -1.97 -9.28
C LEU A 78 18.34 -3.22 -8.40
N GLN A 79 19.26 -4.16 -8.61
CA GLN A 79 19.38 -5.37 -7.78
C GLN A 79 19.61 -5.05 -6.31
N ARG A 80 20.57 -4.16 -6.00
CA ARG A 80 20.87 -3.78 -4.62
C ARG A 80 19.67 -3.10 -3.97
N ARG A 81 18.98 -2.22 -4.69
CA ARG A 81 17.76 -1.56 -4.20
C ARG A 81 16.68 -2.57 -3.84
N ASP A 82 16.42 -3.52 -4.74
CA ASP A 82 15.45 -4.59 -4.51
C ASP A 82 15.80 -5.44 -3.28
N ASP A 83 17.07 -5.80 -3.11
CA ASP A 83 17.52 -6.61 -1.97
C ASP A 83 17.34 -5.86 -0.64
N GLU A 84 17.66 -4.57 -0.60
CA GLU A 84 17.46 -3.75 0.60
C GLU A 84 15.97 -3.54 0.91
N VAL A 85 15.12 -3.37 -0.11
CA VAL A 85 13.67 -3.26 0.09
C VAL A 85 13.07 -4.58 0.58
N ARG A 86 13.54 -5.74 0.09
CA ARG A 86 13.11 -7.05 0.61
C ARG A 86 13.48 -7.22 2.09
N LYS A 87 14.71 -6.88 2.48
CA LYS A 87 15.13 -6.91 3.90
C LYS A 87 14.24 -6.02 4.76
N LYS A 88 13.99 -4.78 4.29
CA LYS A 88 13.11 -3.82 4.97
C LYS A 88 11.69 -4.35 5.10
N MET A 89 11.16 -4.94 4.03
CA MET A 89 9.84 -5.58 4.05
C MET A 89 9.78 -6.70 5.10
N ASP A 90 10.80 -7.55 5.20
CA ASP A 90 10.82 -8.65 6.17
C ASP A 90 10.91 -8.16 7.63
N GLU A 91 11.61 -7.05 7.90
CA GLU A 91 11.58 -6.39 9.21
C GLU A 91 10.16 -5.96 9.59
N TYR A 92 9.47 -5.27 8.67
CA TYR A 92 8.11 -4.79 8.91
C TYR A 92 7.10 -5.93 9.04
N LYS A 93 7.30 -7.05 8.33
CA LYS A 93 6.45 -8.24 8.46
C LYS A 93 6.55 -8.84 9.85
N LYS A 94 7.74 -8.87 10.44
CA LYS A 94 7.95 -9.35 11.81
C LYS A 94 7.26 -8.43 12.83
N ILE A 95 7.35 -7.12 12.65
CA ILE A 95 6.65 -6.14 13.49
C ILE A 95 5.13 -6.37 13.41
N ALA A 96 4.59 -6.44 12.19
CA ALA A 96 3.17 -6.64 11.95
C ALA A 96 2.64 -7.99 12.49
N ALA A 97 3.45 -9.05 12.41
CA ALA A 97 3.11 -10.35 12.98
C ALA A 97 3.08 -10.33 14.52
N ALA A 98 4.02 -9.60 15.15
CA ALA A 98 4.05 -9.44 16.60
C ALA A 98 2.86 -8.62 17.13
N GLU A 99 2.47 -7.56 16.42
CA GLU A 99 1.29 -6.75 16.77
C GLU A 99 -0.03 -7.52 16.61
N GLY A 100 -0.12 -8.39 15.60
CA GLY A 100 -1.27 -9.26 15.38
C GLY A 100 -1.45 -10.38 16.43
N ALA A 101 -0.41 -10.69 17.21
CA ALA A 101 -0.44 -11.71 18.26
C ALA A 101 -0.90 -11.15 19.63
N GLY A 102 -0.65 -9.87 19.91
CA GLY A 102 -0.95 -9.25 21.21
C GLY A 102 -2.39 -8.73 21.40
N THR A 103 -3.13 -8.53 20.31
CA THR A 103 -4.42 -7.80 20.31
C THR A 103 -5.63 -8.69 20.01
N GLY A 104 -5.39 -9.95 19.61
CA GLY A 104 -6.40 -10.89 19.10
C GLY A 104 -7.39 -11.47 20.13
N ALA A 105 -7.22 -11.19 21.42
CA ALA A 105 -8.12 -11.68 22.48
C ALA A 105 -9.40 -10.84 22.64
N GLY A 106 -9.44 -9.62 22.08
CA GLY A 106 -10.49 -8.64 22.29
C GLY A 106 -11.52 -8.48 21.16
N GLY A 107 -11.28 -9.14 20.03
CA GLY A 107 -12.08 -9.04 18.81
C GLY A 107 -11.98 -7.73 18.05
N ILE A 108 -12.78 -7.60 16.98
CA ILE A 108 -12.66 -6.54 15.95
C ILE A 108 -12.70 -5.13 16.57
N LEU A 109 -13.47 -4.93 17.64
CA LEU A 109 -13.58 -3.61 18.29
C LEU A 109 -12.29 -3.20 19.00
N LEU A 110 -11.59 -4.14 19.66
CA LEU A 110 -10.29 -3.86 20.27
C LEU A 110 -9.20 -3.75 19.20
N GLY A 111 -9.24 -4.59 18.15
CA GLY A 111 -8.31 -4.46 17.01
C GLY A 111 -8.45 -3.15 16.23
N LEU A 112 -9.61 -2.48 16.27
CA LEU A 112 -9.81 -1.18 15.65
C LEU A 112 -9.12 -0.03 16.38
N ALA A 113 -8.88 -0.16 17.69
CA ALA A 113 -8.14 0.85 18.44
C ALA A 113 -6.71 1.01 17.89
N ASP A 114 -6.13 -0.10 17.41
CA ASP A 114 -4.77 -0.14 16.87
C ASP A 114 -4.72 0.04 15.34
N PHE A 115 -5.87 0.21 14.68
CA PHE A 115 -5.92 0.43 13.22
C PHE A 115 -5.04 1.61 12.76
N PRO A 116 -5.04 2.78 13.44
CA PRO A 116 -4.13 3.87 13.08
C PRO A 116 -2.66 3.46 13.12
N LEU A 117 -2.24 2.71 14.14
CA LEU A 117 -0.86 2.24 14.26
C LEU A 117 -0.49 1.27 13.13
N LEU A 118 -1.36 0.28 12.85
CA LEU A 118 -1.17 -0.69 11.78
C LEU A 118 -1.11 -0.04 10.39
N LEU A 119 -1.82 1.06 10.21
CA LEU A 119 -1.77 1.89 9.01
C LEU A 119 -0.46 2.68 8.95
N THR A 120 -0.07 3.34 10.05
CA THR A 120 1.19 4.09 10.16
C THR A 120 2.40 3.22 9.80
N ILE A 121 2.44 1.96 10.24
CA ILE A 121 3.55 1.04 9.92
C ILE A 121 3.65 0.78 8.42
N LYS A 122 2.52 0.58 7.75
CA LYS A 122 2.49 0.37 6.29
C LYS A 122 2.94 1.61 5.53
N ILE A 123 2.48 2.79 5.95
CA ILE A 123 2.94 4.05 5.37
C ILE A 123 4.43 4.25 5.60
N LYS A 124 4.93 4.02 6.81
CA LYS A 124 6.36 4.15 7.11
C LYS A 124 7.19 3.20 6.24
N PHE A 125 6.72 1.97 6.01
CA PHE A 125 7.36 1.06 5.05
C PHE A 125 7.43 1.64 3.63
N LEU A 126 6.35 2.25 3.13
CA LEU A 126 6.35 2.87 1.79
C LEU A 126 7.39 3.99 1.68
N PHE A 127 7.48 4.84 2.69
CA PHE A 127 8.48 5.91 2.73
C PHE A 127 9.91 5.36 2.78
N ASP A 128 10.17 4.36 3.62
CA ASP A 128 11.48 3.72 3.68
C ASP A 128 11.84 3.08 2.32
N ALA A 129 10.90 2.35 1.70
CA ALA A 129 11.09 1.74 0.38
C ALA A 129 11.37 2.79 -0.71
N ALA A 130 10.63 3.90 -0.73
CA ALA A 130 10.85 5.00 -1.65
C ALA A 130 12.30 5.53 -1.57
N THR A 131 12.79 5.76 -0.34
CA THR A 131 14.16 6.24 -0.14
C THR A 131 15.22 5.22 -0.53
N LEU A 132 14.97 3.91 -0.33
CA LEU A 132 15.85 2.83 -0.80
C LEU A 132 15.92 2.76 -2.33
N TYR A 133 14.81 3.07 -3.01
CA TYR A 133 14.78 3.27 -4.46
C TYR A 133 15.32 4.63 -4.91
N GLY A 134 15.78 5.48 -3.99
CA GLY A 134 16.46 6.74 -4.29
C GLY A 134 15.49 7.91 -4.57
N PHE A 135 14.21 7.76 -4.18
CA PHE A 135 13.21 8.80 -4.31
C PHE A 135 13.14 9.65 -3.04
N ASP A 136 13.12 10.97 -3.22
CA ASP A 136 13.10 11.94 -2.13
C ASP A 136 11.66 12.16 -1.65
N THR A 137 11.33 11.59 -0.50
CA THR A 137 10.00 11.67 0.10
C THR A 137 9.70 13.01 0.76
N SER A 138 10.65 13.96 0.78
CA SER A 138 10.35 15.35 1.17
C SER A 138 9.54 16.08 0.10
N LYS A 139 9.68 15.64 -1.15
CA LYS A 139 8.97 16.17 -2.30
C LYS A 139 7.47 15.84 -2.26
N GLN A 140 6.65 16.75 -2.77
CA GLN A 140 5.19 16.62 -2.68
C GLN A 140 4.67 15.56 -3.65
N GLU A 141 5.21 15.55 -4.87
CA GLU A 141 4.98 14.53 -5.88
C GLU A 141 5.25 13.12 -5.36
N GLU A 142 6.31 12.92 -4.56
CA GLU A 142 6.68 11.59 -4.10
C GLU A 142 5.74 11.10 -3.01
N ARG A 143 5.27 12.01 -2.16
CA ARG A 143 4.24 11.71 -1.15
C ARG A 143 2.91 11.35 -1.81
N LEU A 144 2.56 12.02 -2.90
CA LEU A 144 1.39 11.70 -3.71
C LEU A 144 1.55 10.34 -4.40
N PHE A 145 2.74 10.04 -4.93
CA PHE A 145 3.04 8.74 -5.52
C PHE A 145 2.89 7.60 -4.51
N ILE A 146 3.44 7.76 -3.30
CA ILE A 146 3.30 6.80 -2.20
C ILE A 146 1.82 6.52 -1.88
N LEU A 147 0.98 7.57 -1.89
CA LEU A 147 -0.46 7.43 -1.68
C LEU A 147 -1.14 6.64 -2.80
N HIS A 148 -0.76 6.84 -4.06
CA HIS A 148 -1.24 6.02 -5.18
C HIS A 148 -0.77 4.56 -5.07
N VAL A 149 0.47 4.31 -4.66
CA VAL A 149 0.98 2.94 -4.42
C VAL A 149 0.17 2.25 -3.32
N PHE A 150 -0.16 2.97 -2.25
CA PHE A 150 -1.02 2.45 -1.19
C PHE A 150 -2.44 2.16 -1.72
N GLN A 151 -3.04 3.08 -2.49
CA GLN A 151 -4.33 2.84 -3.15
C GLN A 151 -4.28 1.62 -4.05
N LEU A 152 -3.25 1.48 -4.89
CA LEU A 152 -3.11 0.36 -5.80
C LEU A 152 -3.06 -0.97 -5.05
N ALA A 153 -2.38 -1.00 -3.90
CA ALA A 153 -2.31 -2.18 -3.05
C ALA A 153 -3.67 -2.56 -2.45
N PHE A 154 -4.54 -1.59 -2.12
CA PHE A 154 -5.76 -1.84 -1.34
C PHE A 154 -7.08 -1.33 -1.95
N SER A 155 -7.10 -0.97 -3.23
CA SER A 155 -8.30 -0.57 -3.97
C SER A 155 -9.12 -1.76 -4.45
N SER A 156 -10.39 -1.52 -4.79
CA SER A 156 -11.26 -2.50 -5.46
C SER A 156 -10.72 -2.87 -6.86
N ASP A 157 -11.24 -3.96 -7.43
CA ASP A 157 -10.87 -4.35 -8.81
C ASP A 157 -11.24 -3.28 -9.84
N ASP A 158 -12.38 -2.60 -9.61
CA ASP A 158 -12.93 -1.60 -10.52
C ASP A 158 -12.03 -0.36 -10.60
N HIS A 159 -11.47 0.07 -9.47
CA HIS A 159 -10.59 1.24 -9.38
C HIS A 159 -9.11 0.94 -9.61
N ARG A 160 -8.68 -0.32 -9.46
CA ARG A 160 -7.28 -0.72 -9.61
C ARG A 160 -6.69 -0.31 -10.98
N LYS A 161 -7.47 -0.44 -12.05
CA LYS A 161 -7.03 -0.10 -13.41
C LYS A 161 -6.80 1.40 -13.59
N GLU A 162 -7.64 2.22 -12.97
CA GLU A 162 -7.53 3.69 -13.02
C GLU A 162 -6.30 4.16 -12.26
N ILE A 163 -6.10 3.67 -11.04
CA ILE A 163 -4.93 3.98 -10.21
C ILE A 163 -3.65 3.51 -10.89
N TRP A 164 -3.67 2.31 -11.49
CA TRP A 164 -2.52 1.82 -12.24
C TRP A 164 -2.16 2.74 -13.40
N LYS A 165 -3.16 3.20 -14.16
CA LYS A 165 -2.92 4.13 -15.28
C LYS A 165 -2.24 5.41 -14.78
N ALA A 166 -2.69 5.97 -13.65
CA ALA A 166 -2.05 7.14 -13.05
C ALA A 166 -0.58 6.87 -12.67
N ILE A 167 -0.27 5.69 -12.13
CA ILE A 167 1.10 5.27 -11.78
C ILE A 167 1.97 5.02 -13.02
N GLU A 168 1.41 4.45 -14.08
CA GLU A 168 2.10 4.14 -15.33
C GLU A 168 2.43 5.41 -16.13
N THR A 169 1.53 6.38 -16.16
CA THR A 169 1.73 7.67 -16.83
C THR A 169 2.25 8.75 -15.88
N TRP A 170 2.89 8.35 -14.77
CA TRP A 170 3.29 9.28 -13.71
C TRP A 170 4.26 10.34 -14.24
N ASP A 171 3.82 11.59 -14.25
CA ASP A 171 4.58 12.73 -14.73
C ASP A 171 4.77 13.74 -13.61
N THR A 172 6.00 13.88 -13.14
CA THR A 172 6.31 14.68 -11.96
C THR A 172 5.92 16.16 -12.13
N GLU A 173 5.98 16.71 -13.33
CA GLU A 173 5.64 18.12 -13.58
C GLU A 173 4.12 18.35 -13.54
N LYS A 174 3.34 17.41 -14.07
CA LYS A 174 1.87 17.48 -14.03
C LYS A 174 1.34 17.28 -12.61
N GLU A 175 1.92 16.34 -11.88
CA GLU A 175 1.49 15.98 -10.51
C GLU A 175 1.82 17.08 -9.49
N ASN A 176 2.84 17.91 -9.75
CA ASN A 176 3.13 19.09 -8.92
C ASN A 176 2.02 20.16 -8.94
N HIS A 177 1.16 20.16 -9.95
CA HIS A 177 0.03 21.09 -10.08
C HIS A 177 -1.31 20.46 -9.66
N MET A 178 -1.29 19.23 -9.11
CA MET A 178 -2.50 18.56 -8.68
C MET A 178 -3.15 19.27 -7.48
N ASP A 179 -4.47 19.45 -7.56
CA ASP A 179 -5.28 19.92 -6.45
C ASP A 179 -5.35 18.86 -5.34
N TRP A 180 -4.57 19.11 -4.28
CA TRP A 180 -4.45 18.20 -3.15
C TRP A 180 -5.71 18.11 -2.29
N GLU A 181 -6.53 19.17 -2.24
CA GLU A 181 -7.78 19.17 -1.49
C GLU A 181 -8.82 18.30 -2.21
N LYS A 182 -8.86 18.39 -3.54
CA LYS A 182 -9.65 17.50 -4.38
C LYS A 182 -9.20 16.05 -4.25
N PHE A 183 -7.89 15.79 -4.31
CA PHE A 183 -7.34 14.45 -4.13
C PHE A 183 -7.70 13.86 -2.76
N GLN A 184 -7.57 14.64 -1.67
CA GLN A 184 -7.96 14.20 -0.32
C GLN A 184 -9.41 13.73 -0.23
N THR A 185 -10.30 14.43 -0.93
CA THR A 185 -11.74 14.14 -0.92
C THR A 185 -12.03 12.87 -1.73
N GLU A 186 -11.46 12.75 -2.91
CA GLU A 186 -11.67 11.62 -3.81
C GLU A 186 -10.94 10.35 -3.34
N TYR A 187 -9.83 10.48 -2.60
CA TYR A 187 -8.97 9.36 -2.18
C TYR A 187 -9.73 8.22 -1.51
N ARG A 188 -10.71 8.55 -0.65
CA ARG A 188 -11.52 7.59 0.09
C ARG A 188 -12.29 6.66 -0.85
N ASP A 189 -12.80 7.19 -1.96
CA ASP A 189 -13.70 6.46 -2.85
C ASP A 189 -12.97 5.34 -3.61
N TYR A 190 -11.66 5.51 -3.82
CA TYR A 190 -10.80 4.51 -4.44
C TYR A 190 -10.32 3.42 -3.47
N ILE A 191 -10.43 3.63 -2.15
CA ILE A 191 -10.02 2.67 -1.12
C ILE A 191 -11.18 1.75 -0.75
N ASP A 192 -10.95 0.44 -0.81
CA ASP A 192 -11.95 -0.54 -0.37
C ASP A 192 -11.91 -0.68 1.16
N LEU A 193 -12.91 -0.13 1.84
CA LEU A 193 -13.03 -0.22 3.31
C LEU A 193 -13.08 -1.68 3.81
N ALA A 194 -13.59 -2.63 3.02
CA ALA A 194 -13.57 -4.03 3.41
C ALA A 194 -12.14 -4.61 3.35
N LYS A 195 -11.30 -4.15 2.42
CA LYS A 195 -9.86 -4.48 2.40
C LYS A 195 -9.12 -3.79 3.55
N MET A 196 -9.51 -2.59 3.93
CA MET A 196 -8.98 -1.93 5.13
C MET A 196 -9.33 -2.69 6.42
N LEU A 197 -10.53 -3.25 6.51
CA LEU A 197 -10.92 -4.09 7.65
C LEU A 197 -10.05 -5.35 7.75
N GLN A 198 -9.50 -5.87 6.65
CA GLN A 198 -8.55 -7.00 6.70
C GLN A 198 -7.26 -6.64 7.44
N LEU A 199 -6.92 -5.34 7.55
CA LEU A 199 -5.80 -4.87 8.36
C LEU A 199 -6.09 -5.00 9.86
N VAL A 200 -7.36 -4.99 10.26
CA VAL A 200 -7.77 -5.13 11.65
C VAL A 200 -7.66 -6.61 12.05
N PRO A 201 -6.99 -6.95 13.15
CA PRO A 201 -6.98 -8.31 13.67
C PRO A 201 -8.41 -8.79 13.92
N VAL A 202 -8.84 -9.84 13.20
CA VAL A 202 -10.10 -10.54 13.47
C VAL A 202 -9.86 -11.56 14.59
N ILE A 203 -10.90 -11.83 15.39
CA ILE A 203 -10.89 -12.73 16.56
C ILE A 203 -10.08 -14.01 16.27
N GLY A 204 -9.08 -14.28 17.11
CA GLY A 204 -8.26 -15.51 17.08
C GLY A 204 -6.84 -15.31 16.53
N ALA A 205 -5.85 -15.26 17.43
CA ALA A 205 -4.47 -15.66 17.09
C ALA A 205 -4.53 -17.10 16.53
N PRO A 206 -3.79 -17.54 15.50
CA PRO A 206 -2.74 -16.94 14.63
C PRO A 206 -3.23 -16.30 13.31
N VAL A 207 -4.55 -16.31 13.06
CA VAL A 207 -5.14 -15.87 11.77
C VAL A 207 -4.90 -14.37 11.53
N GLY A 208 -5.01 -13.54 12.58
CA GLY A 208 -4.73 -12.11 12.51
C GLY A 208 -3.26 -11.78 12.17
N ALA A 209 -2.30 -12.52 12.75
CA ALA A 209 -0.88 -12.35 12.45
C ALA A 209 -0.57 -12.73 10.99
N TYR A 210 -1.14 -13.83 10.50
CA TYR A 210 -1.00 -14.25 9.10
C TYR A 210 -1.61 -13.24 8.12
N ALA A 211 -2.81 -12.71 8.43
CA ALA A 211 -3.47 -11.70 7.60
C ALA A 211 -2.60 -10.44 7.48
N ASN A 212 -2.08 -9.92 8.60
CA ASN A 212 -1.21 -8.74 8.61
C ASN A 212 0.10 -8.99 7.83
N TYR A 213 0.69 -10.17 7.97
CA TYR A 213 1.86 -10.58 7.19
C TYR A 213 1.57 -10.56 5.69
N GLN A 214 0.46 -11.15 5.25
CA GLN A 214 0.09 -11.25 3.84
C GLN A 214 -0.22 -9.88 3.22
N LEU A 215 -0.86 -8.99 3.98
CA LEU A 215 -1.17 -7.63 3.53
C LEU A 215 0.09 -6.81 3.33
N LEU A 216 1.08 -6.97 4.20
CA LEU A 216 2.36 -6.29 4.04
C LEU A 216 3.20 -6.92 2.91
N GLN A 217 3.15 -8.25 2.73
CA GLN A 217 3.74 -8.91 1.57
C GLN A 217 3.19 -8.34 0.26
N ARG A 218 1.86 -8.22 0.16
CA ARG A 218 1.18 -7.61 -0.99
C ARG A 218 1.60 -6.15 -1.20
N LEU A 219 1.63 -5.37 -0.11
CA LEU A 219 2.08 -3.98 -0.18
C LEU A 219 3.50 -3.89 -0.73
N GLY A 220 4.44 -4.67 -0.18
CA GLY A 220 5.83 -4.68 -0.62
C GLY A 220 6.00 -5.07 -2.08
N GLU A 221 5.29 -6.10 -2.56
CA GLU A 221 5.32 -6.49 -3.97
C GLU A 221 4.83 -5.36 -4.90
N VAL A 222 3.69 -4.73 -4.57
CA VAL A 222 3.16 -3.59 -5.32
C VAL A 222 4.17 -2.43 -5.31
N THR A 223 4.71 -2.08 -4.14
CA THR A 223 5.68 -1.00 -3.98
C THR A 223 6.93 -1.24 -4.82
N MET A 224 7.54 -2.42 -4.71
CA MET A 224 8.72 -2.77 -5.47
C MET A 224 8.48 -2.62 -6.97
N ASN A 225 7.35 -3.17 -7.47
CA ASN A 225 7.07 -3.14 -8.90
C ASN A 225 6.76 -1.73 -9.42
N CYS A 226 6.06 -0.90 -8.65
CA CYS A 226 5.84 0.50 -9.00
C CYS A 226 7.17 1.29 -9.12
N TYR A 227 8.12 1.08 -8.20
CA TYR A 227 9.40 1.78 -8.24
C TYR A 227 10.37 1.20 -9.28
N ARG A 228 10.40 -0.12 -9.46
CA ARG A 228 11.15 -0.77 -10.54
C ARG A 228 10.73 -0.22 -11.90
N MET A 229 9.43 -0.12 -12.15
CA MET A 229 8.90 0.47 -13.38
C MET A 229 9.33 1.93 -13.54
N ARG A 230 9.26 2.75 -12.48
CA ARG A 230 9.72 4.15 -12.55
C ARG A 230 11.21 4.30 -12.83
N LEU A 231 12.05 3.41 -12.31
CA LEU A 231 13.48 3.43 -12.58
C LEU A 231 13.79 2.97 -14.00
N LEU A 232 13.15 1.90 -14.47
CA LEU A 232 13.36 1.35 -15.81
C LEU A 232 12.83 2.25 -16.93
N ASN A 233 11.84 3.12 -16.65
CA ASN A 233 11.32 4.10 -17.61
C ASN A 233 12.11 5.43 -17.62
N ARG A 234 13.06 5.63 -16.70
CA ARG A 234 13.88 6.86 -16.62
C ARG A 234 15.17 6.79 -17.44
N ASP A 235 15.59 5.58 -17.80
CA ASP A 235 16.75 5.28 -18.65
C ASP A 235 16.29 4.93 -20.07
#